data_AF-A0AAW2J071-F1
#
_entry.id   AF-A0AAW2J071-F1
#
_cell.length_a   1.000
_cell.length_b   1.000
_cell.length_c   1.000
_cell.angle_alpha   90.00
_cell.angle_beta   90.00
_cell.angle_gamma   90.00
#
_symmetry.space_group_name_H-M   'P 1'
#
loop_
_entity.id
_entity.type
_entity.pdbx_description
1 polymer ?
#
loop_
_entity_poly.entity_id
_entity_poly.type
_entity_poly.pdbx_seq_one_letter_code
_entity_poly.pdbx_strand_id
1 'polypeptide(L)'
;MQVAAQPSERYKVSNVFREAEVAGLTVCRTWAFSDGSNKLSLQISLRVYDENIVQALDFVVSKVTKNKIRMILSLVNNYQNFGGRPQYVDWARNVDNRTSSDGDFYTNDVVKQYYKNHVK
;
A
#
# COMPACT_ATOMS: atom_id res chain seq x y z
N MET A 1 -1.27 -3.14 6.96
CA MET A 1 -2.53 -3.62 6.34
C MET A 1 -2.80 -5.08 6.64
N GLN A 2 -1.85 -6.00 6.42
CA GLN A 2 -2.03 -7.46 6.63
C GLN A 2 -2.63 -7.85 7.99
N VAL A 3 -2.08 -7.32 9.09
CA VAL A 3 -2.59 -7.58 10.45
C VAL A 3 -4.01 -7.04 10.65
N ALA A 4 -4.34 -5.90 10.05
CA ALA A 4 -5.68 -5.30 10.16
C ALA A 4 -6.74 -6.03 9.30
N ALA A 5 -6.31 -6.78 8.28
CA ALA A 5 -7.19 -7.57 7.43
C ALA A 5 -7.76 -8.80 8.17
N GLN A 6 -7.12 -9.24 9.26
CA GLN A 6 -7.62 -10.30 10.11
C GLN A 6 -8.35 -9.68 11.32
N PRO A 7 -9.69 -9.83 11.44
CA PRO A 7 -10.45 -9.21 12.53
C PRO A 7 -9.94 -9.60 13.92
N SER A 8 -9.51 -10.85 14.10
CA SER A 8 -8.95 -11.36 15.37
C SER A 8 -7.64 -10.70 15.75
N GLU A 9 -6.91 -10.09 14.81
CA GLU A 9 -5.59 -9.49 15.03
C GLU A 9 -5.62 -7.95 15.09
N ARG A 10 -6.78 -7.34 14.82
CA ARG A 10 -6.96 -5.87 14.82
C ARG A 10 -6.62 -5.20 16.16
N TYR A 11 -6.66 -5.95 17.27
CA TYR A 11 -6.24 -5.45 18.57
C TYR A 11 -4.76 -5.03 18.57
N LYS A 12 -3.89 -5.71 17.82
CA LYS A 12 -2.45 -5.36 17.71
C LYS A 12 -2.26 -3.95 17.17
N VAL A 13 -3.01 -3.59 16.13
CA VAL A 13 -2.99 -2.23 15.57
C VAL A 13 -3.49 -1.20 16.58
N SER A 14 -4.56 -1.52 17.32
CA SER A 14 -5.08 -0.63 18.37
C SER A 14 -4.06 -0.43 19.50
N ASN A 15 -3.36 -1.49 19.90
CA ASN A 15 -2.35 -1.43 20.94
C ASN A 15 -1.16 -0.58 20.53
N VAL A 16 -0.65 -0.75 19.31
CA VAL A 16 0.48 0.05 18.80
C VAL A 16 0.17 1.55 18.84
N PHE A 17 -1.03 1.97 18.44
CA PHE A 17 -1.38 3.40 18.49
C PHE A 17 -1.62 3.93 19.90
N ARG A 18 -2.17 3.11 20.79
CA ARG A 18 -2.29 3.46 22.22
C ARG A 18 -0.91 3.61 22.88
N GLU A 19 0.01 2.69 22.59
CA GLU A 19 1.38 2.72 23.11
C GLU A 19 2.16 3.90 22.54
N ALA A 20 1.98 4.21 21.25
CA ALA A 20 2.56 5.39 20.62
C ALA A 20 2.07 6.70 21.26
N GLU A 21 0.78 6.80 21.57
CA GLU A 21 0.21 7.95 22.27
C GLU A 21 0.80 8.11 23.68
N VAL A 22 0.87 7.02 24.46
CA VAL A 22 1.49 7.01 25.80
C VAL A 22 2.96 7.42 25.75
N ALA A 23 3.68 7.00 24.70
CA ALA A 23 5.08 7.37 24.47
C ALA A 23 5.26 8.79 23.91
N GLY A 24 4.18 9.55 23.66
CA GLY A 24 4.25 10.90 23.10
C GLY A 24 4.63 10.97 21.62
N LEU A 25 4.51 9.88 20.87
CA LEU A 25 4.76 9.85 19.43
C LEU A 25 3.60 10.50 18.67
N THR A 26 3.91 11.37 17.71
CA THR A 26 2.88 12.19 17.02
C THR A 26 2.74 11.90 15.53
N VAL A 27 3.59 11.04 14.96
CA VAL A 27 3.58 10.67 13.54
C VAL A 27 3.86 9.19 13.38
N CYS A 28 3.10 8.50 12.54
CA CYS A 28 3.40 7.15 12.07
C CYS A 28 3.57 7.13 10.55
N ARG A 29 4.47 6.27 10.05
CA ARG A 29 4.62 5.98 8.62
C ARG A 29 4.22 4.54 8.34
N THR A 30 3.42 4.32 7.31
CA THR A 30 3.01 2.97 6.90
C THR A 30 2.78 2.88 5.40
N TRP A 31 2.67 1.65 4.88
CA TRP A 31 2.44 1.38 3.47
C TRP A 31 0.95 1.42 3.16
N ALA A 32 0.59 2.18 2.13
CA ALA A 32 -0.71 2.16 1.46
C ALA A 32 -0.60 1.45 0.10
N PHE A 33 0.34 0.52 -0.02
CA PHE A 33 0.53 -0.33 -1.20
C PHE A 33 0.80 -1.77 -0.78
N SER A 34 0.39 -2.69 -1.65
CA SER A 34 0.92 -4.05 -1.76
C SER A 34 0.43 -4.54 -3.11
N ASP A 35 1.35 -4.65 -4.07
CA ASP A 35 1.04 -4.81 -5.48
C ASP A 35 1.30 -6.26 -5.91
N GLY A 36 0.38 -6.83 -6.70
CA GLY A 36 0.50 -8.18 -7.28
C GLY A 36 -0.57 -9.14 -6.79
N SER A 37 -0.45 -10.43 -7.10
CA SER A 37 -1.53 -11.42 -6.93
C SER A 37 -1.48 -12.23 -5.62
N ASN A 38 -0.75 -11.79 -4.60
CA ASN A 38 -0.75 -12.49 -3.32
C ASN A 38 -2.05 -12.22 -2.55
N LYS A 39 -2.44 -13.14 -1.64
CA LYS A 39 -3.70 -13.08 -0.86
C LYS A 39 -3.86 -11.82 0.02
N LEU A 40 -2.81 -11.02 0.16
CA LEU A 40 -2.79 -9.83 1.02
C LEU A 40 -2.40 -8.57 0.25
N SER A 41 -2.46 -8.62 -1.07
CA SER A 41 -2.23 -7.47 -1.93
C SER A 41 -3.38 -6.50 -1.85
N LEU A 42 -3.05 -5.22 -1.71
CA LEU A 42 -4.01 -4.14 -1.83
C LEU A 42 -4.43 -4.00 -3.29
N GLN A 43 -3.47 -3.94 -4.22
CA GLN A 43 -3.72 -3.85 -5.65
C GLN A 43 -3.36 -5.18 -6.32
N ILE A 44 -4.39 -5.93 -6.72
CA ILE A 44 -4.26 -7.28 -7.28
C ILE A 44 -3.72 -7.21 -8.71
N SER A 45 -4.26 -6.27 -9.48
CA SER A 45 -3.87 -5.95 -10.85
C SER A 45 -4.22 -4.49 -11.13
N LEU A 46 -3.93 -4.01 -12.35
CA LEU A 46 -4.19 -2.63 -12.75
C LEU A 46 -5.63 -2.20 -12.45
N ARG A 47 -5.78 -1.25 -11.52
CA ARG A 47 -7.07 -0.69 -11.06
C ARG A 47 -8.01 -1.69 -10.38
N VAL A 48 -7.53 -2.87 -10.00
CA VAL A 48 -8.30 -3.88 -9.26
C VAL A 48 -7.74 -4.00 -7.86
N TYR A 49 -8.60 -3.79 -6.85
CA TYR A 49 -8.22 -3.76 -5.44
C TYR A 49 -8.94 -4.83 -4.65
N ASP A 50 -8.27 -5.36 -3.62
CA ASP A 50 -8.92 -6.20 -2.62
C ASP A 50 -9.61 -5.32 -1.57
N GLU A 51 -10.94 -5.27 -1.64
CA GLU A 51 -11.78 -4.49 -0.74
C GLU A 51 -11.55 -4.83 0.75
N ASN A 52 -11.23 -6.08 1.08
CA ASN A 52 -10.94 -6.45 2.47
C ASN A 52 -9.65 -5.79 2.97
N ILE A 53 -8.67 -5.61 2.08
CA ILE A 53 -7.40 -4.95 2.40
C ILE A 53 -7.57 -3.42 2.44
N VAL A 54 -8.45 -2.86 1.59
CA VAL A 54 -8.84 -1.45 1.66
C VAL A 54 -9.51 -1.15 3.01
N GLN A 55 -10.50 -1.93 3.42
CA GLN A 55 -11.15 -1.79 4.73
C GLN A 55 -10.18 -2.00 5.91
N ALA A 56 -9.15 -2.83 5.72
CA ALA A 56 -8.08 -2.97 6.70
C ALA A 56 -7.25 -1.68 6.84
N LEU A 57 -6.98 -0.99 5.73
CA LEU A 57 -6.34 0.33 5.76
C LEU A 57 -7.25 1.38 6.42
N ASP A 58 -8.55 1.38 6.13
CA ASP A 58 -9.53 2.25 6.79
C ASP A 58 -9.53 2.06 8.31
N PHE A 59 -9.45 0.80 8.77
CA PHE A 59 -9.33 0.50 10.19
C PHE A 59 -8.07 1.13 10.79
N VAL A 60 -6.91 1.02 10.13
CA VAL A 60 -5.65 1.64 10.57
C VAL A 60 -5.79 3.17 10.66
N VAL A 61 -6.35 3.81 9.62
CA VAL A 61 -6.59 5.27 9.58
C VAL A 61 -7.52 5.69 10.73
N SER A 62 -8.59 4.93 10.99
CA SER A 62 -9.53 5.22 12.07
C SER A 62 -8.87 5.24 13.46
N LYS A 63 -7.84 4.40 13.69
CA LYS A 63 -7.10 4.35 14.95
C LYS A 63 -6.14 5.51 15.09
N VAL A 64 -5.45 5.87 14.01
CA VAL A 64 -4.58 7.03 13.99
C VAL A 64 -5.31 8.32 14.34
N THR A 65 -6.49 8.54 13.74
CA THR A 65 -7.33 9.70 14.05
C THR A 65 -7.78 9.70 15.51
N LYS A 66 -8.19 8.53 16.05
CA LYS A 66 -8.62 8.39 17.45
C LYS A 66 -7.51 8.72 18.44
N ASN A 67 -6.28 8.35 18.14
CA ASN A 67 -5.11 8.58 19.00
C ASN A 67 -4.39 9.91 18.70
N LYS A 68 -4.98 10.81 17.90
CA LYS A 68 -4.42 12.13 17.53
C LYS A 68 -3.01 12.06 16.91
N ILE A 69 -2.70 10.96 16.24
CA ILE A 69 -1.45 10.75 15.53
C ILE A 69 -1.62 11.23 14.08
N ARG A 70 -0.56 11.72 13.44
CA ARG A 70 -0.53 12.02 12.00
C ARG A 70 0.03 10.83 11.22
N MET A 71 -0.41 10.65 9.97
CA MET A 71 0.03 9.53 9.14
C MET A 71 0.78 9.99 7.89
N ILE A 72 1.89 9.33 7.58
CA ILE A 72 2.55 9.38 6.27
C ILE A 72 2.28 8.05 5.56
N LEU A 73 1.59 8.12 4.43
CA LEU A 73 1.31 6.97 3.58
C LEU A 73 2.30 6.92 2.42
N SER A 74 3.10 5.84 2.37
CA SER A 74 3.87 5.52 1.16
C SER A 74 2.95 4.85 0.16
N LEU A 75 2.98 5.27 -1.11
CA LEU A 75 2.03 4.84 -2.15
C LEU A 75 2.60 3.79 -3.11
N VAL A 76 3.92 3.56 -3.09
CA VAL A 76 4.59 2.50 -3.84
C VAL A 76 5.96 2.23 -3.21
N ASN A 77 6.57 1.08 -3.50
CA ASN A 77 7.94 0.75 -3.12
C ASN A 77 8.91 0.88 -4.29
N ASN A 78 10.17 1.19 -4.00
CA ASN A 78 11.26 1.08 -4.98
C ASN A 78 11.70 -0.38 -5.21
N TYR A 79 11.49 -1.24 -4.20
CA TYR A 79 11.94 -2.63 -4.18
C TYR A 79 10.77 -3.59 -4.39
N GLN A 80 11.08 -4.86 -4.65
CA GLN A 80 10.13 -5.94 -4.89
C GLN A 80 9.23 -6.29 -3.69
N ASN A 81 9.59 -5.87 -2.47
CA ASN A 81 8.81 -6.20 -1.28
C ASN A 81 7.43 -5.56 -1.37
N PHE A 82 6.41 -6.41 -1.30
CA PHE A 82 5.02 -6.04 -1.53
C PHE A 82 4.78 -5.48 -2.95
N GLY A 83 5.49 -6.01 -3.94
CA GLY A 83 5.36 -5.60 -5.34
C GLY A 83 6.25 -4.41 -5.67
N GLY A 84 5.73 -3.18 -5.54
CA GLY A 84 6.49 -1.97 -5.83
C GLY A 84 6.67 -1.71 -7.32
N ARG A 85 7.61 -0.82 -7.68
CA ARG A 85 7.86 -0.42 -9.07
C ARG A 85 8.09 -1.58 -10.04
N PRO A 86 8.79 -2.69 -9.70
CA PRO A 86 8.97 -3.80 -10.64
C PRO A 86 7.62 -4.42 -11.03
N GLN A 87 6.68 -4.54 -10.09
CA GLN A 87 5.35 -5.09 -10.35
C GLN A 87 4.53 -4.24 -11.34
N TYR A 88 4.67 -2.91 -11.28
CA TYR A 88 4.04 -2.00 -12.24
C TYR A 88 4.62 -2.16 -13.66
N VAL A 89 5.94 -2.35 -13.75
CA VAL A 89 6.63 -2.60 -15.02
C VAL A 89 6.24 -3.97 -15.59
N ASP A 90 6.11 -4.99 -14.73
CA ASP A 90 5.67 -6.33 -15.10
C ASP A 90 4.21 -6.34 -15.60
N TRP A 91 3.31 -5.60 -14.94
CA TRP A 91 1.94 -5.44 -15.43
C TRP A 91 1.89 -4.82 -16.81
N ALA A 92 2.70 -3.79 -17.09
CA ALA A 92 2.80 -3.20 -18.43
C ALA A 92 3.38 -4.18 -19.45
N ARG A 93 4.42 -4.94 -19.06
CA ARG A 93 5.04 -5.95 -19.94
C ARG A 93 4.03 -6.97 -20.43
N ASN A 94 3.15 -7.43 -19.54
CA ASN A 94 2.10 -8.41 -19.87
C ASN A 94 1.02 -7.87 -20.81
N VAL A 95 0.90 -6.54 -20.99
CA VAL A 95 -0.08 -5.92 -21.88
C VAL A 95 0.49 -5.72 -23.29
N ASP A 96 1.70 -5.19 -23.42
CA ASP A 96 2.24 -4.80 -24.74
C ASP A 96 3.75 -5.05 -24.95
N ASN A 97 4.45 -5.69 -24.00
CA ASN A 97 5.89 -5.96 -24.05
C ASN A 97 6.78 -4.71 -24.29
N ARG A 98 6.31 -3.49 -24.02
CA ARG A 98 7.06 -2.24 -24.26
C ARG A 98 7.93 -1.79 -23.08
N THR A 99 8.22 -2.68 -22.13
CA THR A 99 9.10 -2.39 -20.99
C THR A 99 10.34 -3.28 -21.02
N SER A 100 11.48 -2.65 -20.78
CA SER A 100 12.82 -3.22 -20.85
C SER A 100 13.53 -3.29 -19.50
N SER A 101 13.14 -2.44 -18.54
CA SER A 101 13.75 -2.39 -17.21
C SER A 101 12.81 -1.84 -16.13
N ASP A 102 13.13 -2.08 -14.85
CA ASP A 102 12.42 -1.47 -13.72
C ASP A 102 12.50 0.07 -13.70
N GLY A 103 13.46 0.65 -14.44
CA GLY A 103 13.57 2.10 -14.63
C GLY A 103 12.40 2.69 -15.41
N ASP A 104 11.68 1.87 -16.18
CA ASP A 104 10.54 2.28 -16.99
C ASP A 104 9.37 2.78 -16.13
N PHE A 105 9.35 2.44 -14.84
CA PHE A 105 8.42 3.03 -13.88
C PHE A 105 8.44 4.56 -13.88
N TYR A 106 9.62 5.16 -14.07
CA TYR A 106 9.80 6.61 -14.03
C TYR A 106 9.71 7.27 -15.42
N THR A 107 9.90 6.51 -16.50
CA THR A 107 10.06 7.07 -17.85
C THR A 107 8.88 6.73 -18.77
N ASN A 108 8.32 5.52 -18.69
CA ASN A 108 7.25 5.06 -19.57
C ASN A 108 5.90 5.70 -19.19
N ASP A 109 5.25 6.37 -20.15
CA ASP A 109 3.99 7.09 -19.92
C ASP A 109 2.84 6.19 -19.48
N VAL A 110 2.77 4.96 -19.99
CA VAL A 110 1.75 3.98 -19.61
C VAL A 110 1.94 3.55 -18.17
N VAL A 111 3.17 3.22 -17.76
CA VAL A 111 3.48 2.82 -16.38
C VAL A 111 3.24 3.98 -15.40
N LYS A 112 3.64 5.21 -15.76
CA LYS A 112 3.31 6.41 -14.98
C LYS A 112 1.81 6.61 -14.84
N GLN A 113 1.03 6.33 -15.89
CA GLN A 113 -0.42 6.44 -15.82
C GLN A 113 -1.04 5.39 -14.90
N TYR A 114 -0.49 4.18 -14.85
CA TYR A 114 -0.91 3.15 -13.89
C TYR A 114 -0.71 3.60 -12.44
N TYR A 115 0.47 4.17 -12.12
CA TYR A 115 0.72 4.75 -10.81
C TYR A 115 -0.23 5.90 -10.49
N LYS A 116 -0.45 6.84 -11.43
CA LYS A 116 -1.40 7.95 -11.23
C LYS A 116 -2.83 7.46 -10.96
N ASN A 117 -3.25 6.37 -11.61
CA ASN A 117 -4.56 5.76 -11.35
C ASN A 117 -4.65 5.13 -9.95
N HIS A 118 -3.52 4.76 -9.34
CA HIS A 118 -3.48 4.29 -7.97
C HIS A 118 -3.54 5.44 -6.95
N VAL A 119 -2.91 6.57 -7.26
CA VAL A 119 -2.92 7.76 -6.37
C VAL A 119 -4.27 8.48 -6.36
N LYS A 120 -5.04 8.40 -7.43
CA LYS A 120 -6.33 9.09 -7.60
C LYS A 120 -7.45 8.46 -6.78
#